data_AF-A0A4U9D519-F1
#
_entry.id   AF-A0A4U9D519-F1
#
_cell.length_a   1.000
_cell.length_b   1.000
_cell.length_c   1.000
_cell.angle_alpha   90.00
_cell.angle_beta   90.00
_cell.angle_gamma   90.00
#
_symmetry.space_group_name_H-M   'P 1'
#
loop_
_entity.id
_entity.type
_entity.pdbx_description
1 polymer ?
#
loop_
_entity_poly.entity_id
_entity_poly.type
_entity_poly.pdbx_seq_one_letter_code
_entity_poly.pdbx_strand_id
1 'polypeptide(L)'
;MLVGLLAPACSPALGGLLVQTFSWRWVFFASLPVAFLTLILAACWLEKEAKATRPRRFLHLPLLADPLLRFAMLIYLCVPGTFIGINVVGLFYLQTLTGMSPSAVGSLMLPWSLASFVAIALTGRYYNRFGPRPFIISGCLLQAAGILLLIGVGPQTPAIA
;
A
#
# COMPACT_ATOMS: atom_id res chain seq x y z
N MET A 1 -10.41 -9.58 1.65
CA MET A 1 -9.75 -8.26 1.53
C MET A 1 -8.77 -7.96 2.66
N LEU A 2 -9.02 -8.37 3.91
CA LEU A 2 -8.10 -8.18 5.06
C LEU A 2 -6.69 -8.77 4.87
N VAL A 3 -6.57 -9.95 4.25
CA VAL A 3 -5.26 -10.61 4.01
C VAL A 3 -4.38 -9.84 3.03
N GLY A 4 -4.97 -9.16 2.03
CA GLY A 4 -4.23 -8.36 1.04
C GLY A 4 -3.63 -7.06 1.58
N LEU A 5 -4.02 -6.64 2.78
CA LEU A 5 -3.59 -5.40 3.43
C LEU A 5 -2.50 -5.62 4.48
N LEU A 6 -2.41 -6.82 5.06
CA LEU A 6 -1.34 -7.20 5.98
C LEU A 6 0.02 -7.28 5.26
N ALA A 7 0.03 -7.64 3.98
CA ALA A 7 1.25 -7.73 3.19
C ALA A 7 2.01 -6.39 3.09
N PRO A 8 1.42 -5.26 2.62
CA PRO A 8 2.12 -3.97 2.55
C PRO A 8 2.37 -3.33 3.93
N ALA A 9 1.60 -3.72 4.94
CA ALA A 9 1.78 -3.30 6.33
C ALA A 9 3.03 -3.92 6.97
N CYS A 10 3.22 -5.23 6.77
CA CYS A 10 4.33 -5.97 7.37
C CYS A 10 5.59 -5.97 6.48
N SER A 11 5.47 -5.70 5.18
CA SER A 11 6.60 -5.78 4.25
C SER A 11 7.75 -4.82 4.54
N PRO A 12 7.55 -3.53 4.92
CA PRO A 12 8.66 -2.60 5.09
C PRO A 12 9.44 -2.89 6.39
N ALA A 13 8.73 -3.26 7.46
CA ALA A 13 9.34 -3.63 8.73
C ALA A 13 10.15 -4.93 8.61
N LEU A 14 9.56 -5.97 8.00
CA LEU A 14 10.25 -7.25 7.76
C LEU A 14 11.41 -7.11 6.77
N GLY A 15 11.21 -6.34 5.69
CA GLY A 15 12.23 -6.06 4.69
C GLY A 15 13.41 -5.27 5.26
N GLY A 16 13.14 -4.24 6.08
CA GLY A 16 14.18 -3.45 6.75
C GLY A 16 15.03 -4.30 7.69
N LEU A 17 14.42 -5.17 8.50
CA LEU A 17 15.14 -6.10 9.39
C LEU A 17 15.96 -7.14 8.62
N LEU A 18 15.40 -7.71 7.54
CA LEU A 18 16.09 -8.69 6.68
C LEU A 18 17.34 -8.10 6.00
N VAL A 19 17.21 -6.90 5.42
CA VAL A 19 18.32 -6.23 4.74
C VAL A 19 19.44 -5.88 5.74
N GLN A 20 19.08 -5.49 6.95
CA GLN A 20 20.04 -5.06 7.97
C GLN A 20 20.79 -6.22 8.63
N THR A 21 20.16 -7.39 8.77
CA THR A 21 20.76 -8.58 9.43
C THR A 21 21.46 -9.53 8.47
N PHE A 22 20.93 -9.72 7.26
CA PHE A 22 21.35 -10.79 6.36
C PHE A 22 21.81 -10.32 4.97
N SER A 23 21.83 -9.01 4.69
CA SER A 23 22.05 -8.40 3.37
C SER A 23 20.87 -8.51 2.40
N TRP A 24 20.80 -7.57 1.46
CA TRP A 24 19.74 -7.41 0.44
C TRP A 24 19.43 -8.68 -0.38
N ARG A 25 20.40 -9.59 -0.55
CA ARG A 25 20.26 -10.83 -1.34
C ARG A 25 19.19 -11.76 -0.77
N TRP A 26 19.00 -11.76 0.55
CA TRP A 26 18.01 -12.62 1.19
C TRP A 26 16.57 -12.22 0.91
N VAL A 27 16.31 -10.99 0.46
CA VAL A 27 14.97 -10.58 -0.01
C VAL A 27 14.56 -11.40 -1.23
N PHE A 28 15.50 -11.67 -2.15
CA PHE A 28 15.26 -12.52 -3.32
C PHE A 28 15.10 -13.99 -2.94
N PHE A 29 15.97 -14.50 -2.06
CA PHE A 29 15.89 -15.88 -1.59
C PHE A 29 14.66 -16.16 -0.74
N ALA A 30 14.14 -15.19 0.02
CA ALA A 30 12.90 -15.33 0.78
C ALA A 30 11.66 -15.26 -0.14
N SER A 31 11.74 -14.49 -1.23
CA SER A 31 10.64 -14.36 -2.20
C SER A 31 10.48 -15.60 -3.08
N LEU A 32 11.58 -16.28 -3.44
CA LEU A 32 11.58 -17.50 -4.25
C LEU A 32 10.70 -18.65 -3.70
N PRO A 33 10.84 -19.11 -2.44
CA PRO A 33 10.02 -20.18 -1.90
C PRO A 33 8.56 -19.76 -1.78
N VAL A 34 8.29 -18.49 -1.46
CA VAL A 34 6.91 -17.96 -1.43
C VAL A 34 6.30 -17.99 -2.82
N ALA A 35 7.03 -17.56 -3.85
CA ALA A 35 6.58 -17.60 -5.24
C ALA A 35 6.35 -19.04 -5.73
N PHE A 36 7.21 -19.97 -5.35
CA PHE A 36 7.06 -21.38 -5.71
C PHE A 36 5.85 -22.00 -5.02
N LEU A 37 5.65 -21.71 -3.73
CA LEU A 37 4.49 -22.15 -2.96
C LEU A 37 3.19 -21.60 -3.58
N THR A 38 3.12 -20.31 -3.87
CA THR A 38 1.92 -19.71 -4.49
C THR A 38 1.66 -20.26 -5.89
N LEU A 39 2.70 -20.55 -6.68
CA LEU A 39 2.58 -21.24 -7.96
C LEU A 39 2.01 -22.65 -7.83
N ILE A 40 2.49 -23.45 -6.86
CA ILE A 40 1.99 -24.80 -6.62
C ILE A 40 0.52 -24.75 -6.18
N LEU A 41 0.19 -23.89 -5.21
CA LEU A 41 -1.19 -23.72 -4.78
C LEU A 41 -2.09 -23.26 -5.93
N ALA A 42 -1.63 -22.29 -6.74
CA ALA A 42 -2.36 -21.86 -7.92
C ALA A 42 -2.56 -23.04 -8.89
N ALA A 43 -1.52 -23.80 -9.24
CA ALA A 43 -1.66 -24.94 -10.13
C ALA A 43 -2.64 -26.00 -9.60
N CYS A 44 -2.55 -26.35 -8.31
CA CYS A 44 -3.40 -27.38 -7.71
C CYS A 44 -4.87 -26.94 -7.52
N TRP A 45 -5.16 -25.65 -7.32
CA TRP A 45 -6.53 -25.16 -7.07
C TRP A 45 -7.17 -24.51 -8.30
N LEU A 46 -6.40 -23.84 -9.17
CA LEU A 46 -6.93 -23.10 -10.31
C LEU A 46 -7.53 -24.04 -11.37
N GLU A 47 -6.97 -25.25 -11.55
CA GLU A 47 -7.55 -26.27 -12.43
C GLU A 47 -8.94 -26.74 -11.97
N LYS A 48 -9.21 -26.70 -10.66
CA LYS A 48 -10.50 -27.10 -10.09
C LYS A 48 -11.62 -26.09 -10.38
N GLU A 49 -11.28 -24.81 -10.54
CA GLU A 49 -12.24 -23.73 -10.80
C GLU A 49 -12.36 -23.34 -12.27
N ALA A 50 -11.32 -23.60 -13.09
CA ALA A 50 -11.28 -23.24 -14.51
C ALA A 50 -12.39 -23.90 -15.37
N LYS A 51 -13.05 -24.96 -14.87
CA LYS A 51 -14.16 -25.62 -15.59
C LYS A 51 -15.50 -24.88 -15.54
N ALA A 52 -15.66 -23.85 -14.70
CA ALA A 52 -16.97 -23.22 -14.46
C ALA A 52 -17.22 -21.91 -15.25
N THR A 53 -16.22 -21.30 -15.90
CA THR A 53 -16.36 -19.99 -16.54
C THR A 53 -16.31 -20.08 -18.07
N ARG A 54 -17.49 -20.02 -18.70
CA ARG A 54 -17.64 -19.75 -20.14
C ARG A 54 -16.81 -18.52 -20.54
N PRO A 55 -16.17 -18.50 -21.72
CA PRO A 55 -15.33 -17.38 -22.17
C PRO A 55 -16.19 -16.16 -22.46
N ARG A 56 -16.51 -15.37 -21.43
CA ARG A 56 -17.11 -14.04 -21.62
C ARG A 56 -15.98 -13.08 -21.99
N ARG A 57 -15.96 -12.76 -23.28
CA ARG A 57 -15.31 -11.61 -23.95
C ARG A 57 -14.45 -10.75 -23.02
N PHE A 58 -13.14 -10.94 -23.14
CA PHE A 58 -12.11 -10.15 -22.47
C PHE A 58 -12.37 -8.66 -22.69
N LEU A 59 -12.47 -7.92 -21.59
CA LEU A 59 -12.51 -6.46 -21.50
C LEU A 59 -13.57 -5.78 -22.41
N HIS A 60 -14.74 -5.48 -21.86
CA HIS A 60 -15.66 -4.55 -22.52
C HIS A 60 -15.05 -3.14 -22.47
N LEU A 61 -14.27 -2.77 -23.50
CA LEU A 61 -13.69 -1.42 -23.66
C LEU A 61 -14.68 -0.25 -23.49
N PRO A 62 -15.99 -0.39 -23.77
CA PRO A 62 -16.96 0.66 -23.46
C PRO A 62 -17.04 1.02 -21.97
N LEU A 63 -16.69 0.11 -21.04
CA LEU A 63 -16.62 0.45 -19.62
C LEU A 63 -15.55 1.51 -19.32
N LEU A 64 -14.47 1.58 -20.11
CA LEU A 64 -13.44 2.62 -19.98
C LEU A 64 -13.95 4.01 -20.39
N ALA A 65 -15.08 4.09 -21.08
CA ALA A 65 -15.73 5.35 -21.42
C ALA A 65 -16.65 5.87 -20.31
N ASP A 66 -16.97 5.04 -19.30
CA ASP A 66 -17.85 5.41 -18.22
C ASP A 66 -17.20 6.49 -17.33
N PRO A 67 -17.84 7.67 -17.14
CA PRO A 67 -17.28 8.76 -16.34
C PRO A 67 -17.03 8.34 -14.89
N LEU A 68 -17.81 7.40 -14.34
CA LEU A 68 -17.60 6.89 -13.00
C LEU A 68 -16.31 6.07 -12.91
N LEU A 69 -16.04 5.21 -13.91
CA LEU A 69 -14.82 4.40 -13.95
C LEU A 69 -13.58 5.27 -14.13
N ARG A 70 -13.65 6.27 -15.03
CA ARG A 70 -12.57 7.24 -15.23
C ARG A 70 -12.24 8.03 -13.97
N PHE A 71 -13.28 8.49 -13.26
CA PHE A 71 -13.11 9.21 -12.00
C PHE A 71 -12.49 8.32 -10.92
N ALA A 72 -12.96 7.07 -10.79
CA ALA A 72 -12.37 6.10 -9.87
C ALA A 72 -10.90 5.79 -10.20
N MET A 73 -10.56 5.67 -11.49
CA MET A 73 -9.18 5.48 -11.95
C MET A 73 -8.29 6.68 -11.65
N LEU A 74 -8.78 7.91 -11.83
CA LEU A 74 -8.06 9.13 -11.45
C LEU A 74 -7.77 9.17 -9.94
N ILE A 75 -8.76 8.86 -9.11
CA ILE A 75 -8.56 8.76 -7.66
C ILE A 75 -7.52 7.68 -7.34
N TYR A 76 -7.62 6.51 -7.98
CA TYR A 76 -6.67 5.41 -7.78
C TYR A 76 -5.25 5.73 -8.27
N LEU A 77 -5.09 6.62 -9.24
CA LEU A 77 -3.79 7.09 -9.68
C LEU A 77 -3.23 8.14 -8.72
N CYS A 78 -4.04 9.15 -8.37
CA CYS A 78 -3.58 10.28 -7.56
C CYS A 78 -3.34 9.89 -6.09
N VAL A 79 -4.25 9.15 -5.46
CA VAL A 79 -4.19 8.89 -4.01
C VAL A 79 -3.04 7.91 -3.66
N PRO A 80 -2.98 6.69 -4.22
CA PRO A 80 -1.82 5.80 -4.13
C PRO A 80 -0.53 6.39 -4.71
N GLY A 81 -0.59 7.10 -5.84
CA GLY A 81 0.61 7.68 -6.47
C GLY A 81 1.27 8.71 -5.57
N THR A 82 0.49 9.62 -4.99
CA THR A 82 0.98 10.62 -4.03
C THR A 82 1.51 9.96 -2.77
N PHE A 83 0.81 8.93 -2.27
CA PHE A 83 1.25 8.15 -1.12
C PHE A 83 2.61 7.49 -1.35
N ILE A 84 2.80 6.80 -2.47
CA ILE A 84 4.07 6.15 -2.82
C ILE A 84 5.17 7.21 -2.98
N GLY A 85 4.89 8.29 -3.71
CA GLY A 85 5.86 9.37 -3.93
C GLY A 85 6.39 9.98 -2.63
N ILE A 86 5.50 10.31 -1.69
CA ILE A 86 5.89 10.87 -0.39
C ILE A 86 6.69 9.87 0.45
N ASN A 87 6.29 8.60 0.47
CA ASN A 87 7.03 7.57 1.22
C ASN A 87 8.42 7.34 0.65
N VAL A 88 8.57 7.33 -0.67
CA VAL A 88 9.87 7.17 -1.33
C VAL A 88 10.77 8.37 -1.01
N VAL A 89 10.27 9.59 -1.20
CA VAL A 89 11.04 10.81 -0.91
C VAL A 89 11.39 10.89 0.58
N GLY A 90 10.44 10.60 1.48
CA GLY A 90 10.66 10.58 2.93
C GLY A 90 11.67 9.51 3.36
N LEU A 91 11.63 8.32 2.76
CA LEU A 91 12.62 7.26 2.99
C LEU A 91 14.03 7.73 2.61
N PHE A 92 14.20 8.30 1.42
CA PHE A 92 15.49 8.82 0.96
C PHE A 92 15.97 9.99 1.82
N TYR A 93 15.07 10.88 2.23
CA TYR A 93 15.38 11.99 3.13
C TYR A 93 15.93 11.48 4.47
N LEU A 94 15.23 10.52 5.11
CA LEU A 94 15.64 9.98 6.40
C LEU A 94 16.95 9.18 6.32
N GLN A 95 17.15 8.40 5.26
CA GLN A 95 18.37 7.61 5.10
C GLN A 95 19.59 8.48 4.74
N THR A 96 19.41 9.50 3.90
CA THR A 96 20.54 10.28 3.35
C THR A 96 20.92 11.47 4.24
N LEU A 97 19.94 12.16 4.84
CA LEU A 97 20.18 13.36 5.65
C LEU A 97 20.26 13.07 7.15
N THR A 98 19.35 12.23 7.67
CA THR A 98 19.35 11.89 9.11
C THR A 98 20.20 10.67 9.46
N GLY A 99 20.79 10.00 8.46
CA GLY A 99 21.62 8.81 8.65
C GLY A 99 20.89 7.63 9.29
N MET A 100 19.56 7.65 9.30
CA MET A 100 18.75 6.62 9.96
C MET A 100 18.90 5.30 9.21
N SER A 101 19.10 4.23 9.97
CA SER A 101 19.20 2.89 9.40
C SER A 101 17.87 2.45 8.75
N PRO A 102 17.90 1.54 7.75
CA PRO A 102 16.70 1.12 7.04
C PRO A 102 15.61 0.52 7.93
N SER A 103 15.97 -0.13 9.04
CA SER A 103 15.00 -0.70 9.99
C SER A 103 14.33 0.36 10.87
N ALA A 104 15.03 1.45 11.21
CA ALA A 104 14.45 2.56 11.95
C ALA A 104 13.43 3.30 11.08
N VAL A 105 13.71 3.47 9.78
CA VAL A 105 12.70 4.03 8.87
C VAL A 105 11.54 3.05 8.66
N GLY A 106 11.83 1.74 8.58
CA GLY A 106 10.80 0.70 8.51
C GLY A 106 9.90 0.65 9.76
N SER A 107 10.43 0.93 10.95
CA SER A 107 9.65 0.96 12.19
C SER A 107 8.73 2.19 12.26
N LEU A 108 9.12 3.33 11.69
CA LEU A 108 8.26 4.50 11.52
C LEU A 108 7.06 4.24 10.59
N MET A 109 7.11 3.20 9.76
CA MET A 109 5.97 2.76 8.95
C MET A 109 4.96 1.91 9.74
N LEU A 110 5.31 1.40 10.94
CA LEU A 110 4.41 0.58 11.76
C LEU A 110 3.22 1.39 12.32
N PRO A 111 3.39 2.59 12.91
CA PRO A 111 2.27 3.42 13.33
C PRO A 111 1.33 3.75 12.16
N TRP A 112 1.89 3.99 10.98
CA TRP A 112 1.13 4.27 9.77
C TRP A 112 0.29 3.07 9.32
N SER A 113 0.90 1.89 9.32
CA SER A 113 0.22 0.61 9.03
C SER A 113 -0.95 0.39 9.99
N LEU A 114 -0.74 0.62 11.29
CA LEU A 114 -1.78 0.50 12.31
C LEU A 114 -2.93 1.49 12.07
N ALA A 115 -2.60 2.76 11.75
CA ALA A 115 -3.58 3.77 11.40
C ALA A 115 -4.40 3.39 10.16
N SER A 116 -3.74 2.85 9.13
CA SER A 116 -4.40 2.35 7.90
C SER A 116 -5.31 1.15 8.20
N PHE A 117 -4.88 0.24 9.06
CA PHE A 117 -5.69 -0.90 9.50
C PHE A 117 -6.96 -0.44 10.23
N VAL A 118 -6.83 0.50 11.16
CA VAL A 118 -7.96 1.11 11.88
C VAL A 118 -8.90 1.83 10.91
N ALA A 119 -8.36 2.63 9.98
CA ALA A 119 -9.15 3.32 8.98
C ALA A 119 -9.98 2.36 8.12
N ILE A 120 -9.40 1.26 7.65
CA ILE A 120 -10.09 0.26 6.82
C ILE A 120 -11.15 -0.50 7.61
N ALA A 121 -10.85 -0.88 8.86
CA ALA A 121 -11.80 -1.56 9.73
C ALA A 121 -13.03 -0.65 10.02
N LEU A 122 -12.78 0.65 10.22
CA LEU A 122 -13.84 1.65 10.36
C LEU A 122 -14.62 1.83 9.07
N THR A 123 -13.93 2.00 7.92
CA THR A 123 -14.59 2.14 6.61
C THR A 123 -15.51 0.97 6.35
N GLY A 124 -15.10 -0.28 6.56
CA GLY A 124 -15.95 -1.45 6.36
C GLY A 124 -17.25 -1.43 7.19
N ARG A 125 -17.19 -0.91 8.42
CA ARG A 125 -18.38 -0.78 9.29
C ARG A 125 -19.31 0.35 8.89
N TYR A 126 -18.75 1.49 8.48
CA TYR A 126 -19.51 2.71 8.21
C TYR A 126 -19.91 2.88 6.72
N TYR A 127 -19.32 2.10 5.81
CA TYR A 127 -19.58 2.14 4.37
C TYR A 127 -21.06 1.89 4.03
N ASN A 128 -21.69 0.90 4.68
CA ASN A 128 -23.11 0.59 4.46
C ASN A 128 -24.07 1.68 4.98
N ARG A 129 -23.61 2.59 5.86
CA ARG A 129 -24.47 3.60 6.48
C ARG A 129 -24.41 4.96 5.78
N PHE A 130 -23.24 5.36 5.29
CA PHE A 130 -23.01 6.70 4.72
C PHE A 130 -22.77 6.69 3.20
N GLY A 131 -22.65 5.51 2.58
CA GLY A 131 -22.32 5.38 1.16
C GLY A 131 -20.88 5.77 0.81
N PRO A 132 -20.45 5.54 -0.44
CA PRO A 132 -19.05 5.67 -0.86
C PRO A 132 -18.55 7.12 -0.97
N ARG A 133 -19.43 8.08 -1.31
CA ARG A 133 -19.04 9.47 -1.60
C ARG A 133 -18.39 10.21 -0.42
N PRO A 134 -18.99 10.29 0.79
CA PRO A 134 -18.38 11.02 1.90
C PRO A 134 -17.06 10.41 2.37
N PHE A 135 -16.90 9.08 2.24
CA PHE A 135 -15.65 8.38 2.56
C PHE A 135 -14.47 8.77 1.65
N ILE A 136 -14.73 8.93 0.36
CA ILE A 136 -13.70 9.36 -0.59
C ILE A 136 -13.29 10.82 -0.31
N ILE A 137 -14.26 11.70 -0.05
CA ILE A 137 -13.99 13.12 0.21
C ILE A 137 -13.21 13.29 1.51
N SER A 138 -13.60 12.61 2.59
CA SER A 138 -12.88 12.69 3.87
C SER A 138 -11.45 12.16 3.76
N GLY A 139 -11.24 11.07 3.03
CA GLY A 139 -9.92 10.52 2.75
C GLY A 139 -9.02 11.49 1.96
N CYS A 140 -9.55 12.09 0.90
CA CYS A 140 -8.81 13.08 0.10
C CYS A 140 -8.45 14.34 0.89
N LEU A 141 -9.39 14.86 1.71
CA LEU A 141 -9.13 16.01 2.58
C LEU A 141 -8.06 15.71 3.63
N LEU A 142 -8.14 14.54 4.26
CA LEU A 142 -7.15 14.11 5.25
C LEU A 142 -5.75 13.95 4.61
N GLN A 143 -5.69 13.40 3.40
CA GLN A 143 -4.44 13.27 2.65
C GLN A 143 -3.87 14.63 2.27
N ALA A 144 -4.69 15.55 1.78
CA ALA A 144 -4.27 16.91 1.45
C ALA A 144 -3.75 17.66 2.69
N ALA A 145 -4.43 17.54 3.83
CA ALA A 145 -3.98 18.12 5.09
C ALA A 145 -2.63 17.54 5.55
N GLY A 146 -2.44 16.23 5.42
CA GLY A 146 -1.17 15.56 5.74
C GLY A 146 0.01 16.06 4.88
N ILE A 147 -0.23 16.28 3.59
CA ILE A 147 0.78 16.84 2.67
C ILE A 147 1.09 18.29 3.03
N LEU A 148 0.05 19.07 3.38
CA LEU A 148 0.22 20.47 3.77
C LEU A 148 1.08 20.60 5.05
N LEU A 149 0.92 19.67 6.00
CA LEU A 149 1.74 19.63 7.22
C LEU A 149 3.23 19.36 6.92
N LEU A 150 3.55 18.61 5.86
CA LEU A 150 4.94 18.35 5.47
C LEU A 150 5.67 19.60 4.95
N ILE A 151 4.94 20.63 4.48
CA ILE A 151 5.54 21.91 4.06
C ILE A 151 6.23 22.61 5.24
N GLY A 152 5.78 22.36 6.48
CA GLY A 152 6.39 22.89 7.69
C GLY A 152 7.66 22.18 8.15
N VAL A 153 8.06 21.07 7.51
CA VAL A 153 9.24 20.28 7.91
C VAL A 153 10.47 20.83 7.19
N GLY A 154 11.35 21.50 7.94
CA GLY A 154 12.59 22.09 7.44
C GLY A 154 13.85 21.37 7.95
N PRO A 155 15.05 21.76 7.49
CA PRO A 155 16.33 21.18 7.93
C PRO A 155 16.66 21.41 9.41
N GLN A 156 15.89 22.28 10.09
CA GLN A 156 16.08 22.71 11.48
C GLN A 156 15.12 21.99 12.45
N THR A 157 14.23 21.12 11.96
CA THR A 157 13.29 20.40 12.83
C THR A 157 14.08 19.34 13.60
N PRO A 158 14.12 19.37 14.95
CA PRO A 158 14.90 18.41 15.71
C PRO A 158 14.37 17.00 15.44
N ALA A 159 15.22 16.15 14.87
CA ALA A 159 14.97 14.73 14.78
C ALA A 159 14.79 14.23 16.21
N ILE A 160 13.59 13.74 16.53
CA ILE A 160 13.29 13.15 17.83
C ILE A 160 14.29 11.99 17.99
N ALA A 161 15.22 12.18 18.92
CA ALA A 161 16.18 11.19 19.38
C ALA A 161 15.49 10.07 20.15
#